data_AF-A0A7W1MC92-F1
#
_entry.id   AF-A0A7W1MC92-F1
#
_cell.length_a   1.000
_cell.length_b   1.000
_cell.length_c   1.000
_cell.angle_alpha   90.00
_cell.angle_beta   90.00
_cell.angle_gamma   90.00
#
_symmetry.space_group_name_H-M   'P 1'
#
loop_
_entity.id
_entity.type
_entity.pdbx_description
1 polymer ?
#
loop_
_entity_poly.entity_id
_entity_poly.type
_entity_poly.pdbx_seq_one_letter_code
_entity_poly.pdbx_strand_id
1 'polypeptide(L)'
;MLLDNYEEFSESQLKILERYVTNVSGHIFVLRNLPEVIKGALFSRYSRSNLGLRALLLKEFVGNNEEASFADIVGHNVAEDSNEVADQANAIKKAQNFYDRILDGYGDDSIGELGGAHIAIENVSMLAAKLLEDSRIGGSPLEKSTRYVYFDQKVNGEYLFYREPVLMTSAYRDIYINTCNMLFETYSRLIPPLTAMIDDKLPKDPGISKAAYTAALRAKVLDCLRGLLPASTLTNMGIYGNGRFFEQLINKLNVSNLAESQDIGKRMHEELSKVLPSFVRRAHPSHHTHKSFSQFFEAMETEIHAVTERNAHFAEKTEEPGVRMTSFDPEAVVKVAAALLFTHGNRGLPELLEHCKRLPEEELARILDAGCESRENRRHKSPRALEHANFTFEIIADFGVYRDLHRHRMLTQERQLLGCDYGFYVPKEIVDTDLEAEYLSALHKAKEVFNLIATELPEEAQYLVPMAYNVRWYFHINLRALQWLCELRASAAGHPNYRLVAQMMAKQVCQAFPPFERYFKFVDFDGYELGRLGQEQRKVEKQAKV
;
A
#
# COMPACT_ATOMS: atom_id res chain seq x y z
N MET A 1 10.27 -39.69 8.21
CA MET A 1 9.44 -39.73 6.98
C MET A 1 8.20 -38.92 7.22
N LEU A 2 7.69 -38.23 6.21
CA LEU A 2 6.39 -37.53 6.30
C LEU A 2 5.26 -38.58 6.35
N LEU A 3 4.17 -38.25 7.03
CA LEU A 3 3.05 -39.17 7.26
C LEU A 3 1.89 -38.82 6.32
N ASP A 4 1.81 -39.49 5.17
CA ASP A 4 0.63 -39.46 4.30
C ASP A 4 -0.34 -40.57 4.70
N ASN A 5 -1.63 -40.40 4.39
CA ASN A 5 -2.72 -41.35 4.70
C ASN A 5 -2.83 -41.71 6.20
N TYR A 6 -2.45 -40.79 7.09
CA TYR A 6 -2.49 -41.05 8.55
C TYR A 6 -3.91 -40.96 9.16
N GLU A 7 -4.88 -40.44 8.40
CA GLU A 7 -6.29 -40.43 8.76
C GLU A 7 -7.07 -41.31 7.79
N GLU A 8 -7.90 -42.20 8.33
CA GLU A 8 -8.79 -43.06 7.54
C GLU A 8 -10.16 -42.39 7.39
N PHE A 9 -10.63 -42.29 6.14
CA PHE A 9 -11.95 -41.77 5.82
C PHE A 9 -12.73 -42.79 4.97
N SER A 10 -14.05 -42.85 5.15
CA SER A 10 -14.91 -43.61 4.26
C SER A 10 -14.96 -43.01 2.85
N GLU A 11 -15.39 -43.77 1.85
CA GLU A 11 -15.58 -43.25 0.49
C GLU A 11 -16.56 -42.05 0.44
N SER A 12 -17.59 -42.04 1.29
CA SER A 12 -18.52 -40.91 1.40
C SER A 12 -17.83 -39.66 1.95
N GLN A 13 -17.02 -39.81 3.00
CA GLN A 13 -16.24 -38.73 3.58
C GLN A 13 -15.21 -38.17 2.60
N LEU A 14 -14.55 -39.04 1.82
CA LEU A 14 -13.61 -38.61 0.78
C LEU A 14 -14.29 -37.74 -0.29
N LYS A 15 -15.46 -38.16 -0.79
CA LYS A 15 -16.24 -37.37 -1.77
C LYS A 15 -16.64 -35.99 -1.25
N ILE A 16 -16.92 -35.87 0.04
CA ILE A 16 -17.19 -34.58 0.68
C ILE A 16 -15.91 -33.75 0.73
N LEU A 17 -14.84 -34.33 1.29
CA LEU A 17 -13.56 -33.64 1.47
C LEU A 17 -12.99 -33.12 0.15
N GLU A 18 -13.11 -33.88 -0.95
CA GLU A 18 -12.68 -33.47 -2.28
C GLU A 18 -13.23 -32.11 -2.71
N ARG A 19 -14.41 -31.69 -2.22
CA ARG A 19 -14.99 -30.38 -2.55
C ARG A 19 -14.32 -29.22 -1.82
N TYR A 20 -13.76 -29.48 -0.63
CA TYR A 20 -13.33 -28.46 0.32
C TYR A 20 -11.83 -28.44 0.58
N VAL A 21 -11.13 -29.52 0.23
CA VAL A 21 -9.67 -29.59 0.30
C VAL A 21 -9.09 -29.95 -1.07
N THR A 22 -7.87 -29.50 -1.35
CA THR A 22 -7.17 -29.85 -2.59
C THR A 22 -6.53 -31.24 -2.56
N ASN A 23 -6.35 -31.83 -1.38
CA ASN A 23 -5.77 -33.16 -1.21
C ASN A 23 -6.37 -33.81 0.05
N VAL A 24 -6.87 -35.04 -0.09
CA VAL A 24 -7.56 -35.79 0.96
C VAL A 24 -6.65 -36.75 1.73
N SER A 25 -5.48 -37.09 1.17
CA SER A 25 -4.53 -38.08 1.71
C SER A 25 -3.21 -37.48 2.19
N GLY A 26 -2.76 -36.42 1.52
CA GLY A 26 -1.51 -35.73 1.84
C GLY A 26 -1.59 -34.94 3.15
N HIS A 27 -0.46 -34.85 3.85
CA HIS A 27 -0.32 -34.00 5.04
C HIS A 27 -0.23 -32.49 4.72
N ILE A 28 -0.24 -32.09 3.44
CA ILE A 28 -0.29 -30.70 2.97
C ILE A 28 -1.45 -30.54 1.98
N PHE A 29 -2.36 -29.60 2.26
CA PHE A 29 -3.53 -29.31 1.43
C PHE A 29 -4.06 -27.88 1.69
N VAL A 30 -4.91 -27.40 0.78
CA VAL A 30 -5.51 -26.06 0.83
C VAL A 30 -7.03 -26.17 0.99
N LEU A 31 -7.61 -25.34 1.85
CA LEU A 31 -9.07 -25.17 1.95
C LEU A 31 -9.59 -24.39 0.73
N ARG A 32 -10.64 -24.90 0.10
CA ARG A 32 -11.34 -24.24 -1.02
C ARG A 32 -12.84 -24.31 -0.80
N ASN A 33 -13.58 -23.42 -1.47
CA ASN A 33 -15.05 -23.44 -1.46
C ASN A 33 -15.61 -23.48 -0.01
N LEU A 34 -15.12 -22.61 0.87
CA LEU A 34 -15.66 -22.46 2.23
C LEU A 34 -15.82 -20.97 2.50
N PRO A 35 -16.91 -20.56 3.19
CA PRO A 35 -17.00 -19.21 3.73
C PRO A 35 -15.79 -18.88 4.60
N GLU A 36 -15.31 -17.63 4.55
CA GLU A 36 -14.12 -17.18 5.28
C GLU A 36 -14.29 -17.33 6.81
N VAL A 37 -15.50 -17.09 7.32
CA VAL A 37 -15.84 -17.32 8.73
C VAL A 37 -15.67 -18.81 9.10
N ILE A 38 -16.01 -19.74 8.21
CA ILE A 38 -15.81 -21.18 8.49
C ILE A 38 -14.33 -21.53 8.45
N LYS A 39 -13.57 -21.05 7.46
CA LYS A 39 -12.12 -21.30 7.35
C LYS A 39 -11.39 -20.88 8.63
N GLY A 40 -11.63 -19.67 9.08
CA GLY A 40 -11.01 -19.17 10.30
C GLY A 40 -11.44 -19.96 11.54
N ALA A 41 -12.72 -20.35 11.65
CA ALA A 41 -13.24 -21.07 12.81
C ALA A 41 -12.58 -22.44 12.92
N LEU A 42 -12.44 -23.09 11.77
CA LEU A 42 -11.80 -24.38 11.63
C LEU A 42 -10.33 -24.31 12.07
N PHE A 43 -9.56 -23.31 11.66
CA PHE A 43 -8.17 -23.14 12.10
C PHE A 43 -8.05 -22.80 13.59
N SER A 44 -8.95 -21.97 14.13
CA SER A 44 -8.99 -21.66 15.57
C SER A 44 -9.27 -22.91 16.41
N ARG A 45 -10.17 -23.79 15.95
CA ARG A 45 -10.45 -25.07 16.60
C ARG A 45 -9.33 -26.07 16.42
N TYR A 46 -8.75 -26.13 15.23
CA TYR A 46 -7.65 -27.03 14.89
C TYR A 46 -6.44 -26.83 15.79
N SER A 47 -6.11 -25.58 16.12
CA SER A 47 -5.00 -25.29 17.04
C SER A 47 -5.22 -25.80 18.47
N ARG A 48 -6.43 -26.25 18.82
CA ARG A 48 -6.82 -26.75 20.15
C ARG A 48 -7.43 -28.16 20.10
N SER A 49 -7.29 -28.87 18.99
CA SER A 49 -7.89 -30.19 18.75
C SER A 49 -6.82 -31.26 18.55
N ASN A 50 -7.12 -32.48 18.98
CA ASN A 50 -6.29 -33.66 18.67
C ASN A 50 -6.62 -34.29 17.29
N LEU A 51 -7.63 -33.78 16.59
CA LEU A 51 -8.02 -34.23 15.27
C LEU A 51 -7.26 -33.47 14.18
N GLY A 52 -7.03 -34.11 13.03
CA GLY A 52 -6.60 -33.41 11.82
C GLY A 52 -7.68 -32.47 11.30
N LEU A 53 -7.28 -31.45 10.52
CA LEU A 53 -8.19 -30.43 10.01
C LEU A 53 -9.35 -31.01 9.18
N ARG A 54 -9.12 -32.10 8.41
CA ARG A 54 -10.15 -32.79 7.62
C ARG A 54 -11.16 -33.52 8.52
N ALA A 55 -10.69 -34.25 9.53
CA ALA A 55 -11.57 -34.92 10.49
C ALA A 55 -12.37 -33.88 11.31
N LEU A 56 -11.76 -32.75 11.64
CA LEU A 56 -12.44 -31.65 12.32
C LEU A 56 -13.51 -30.99 11.43
N LEU A 57 -13.20 -30.75 10.15
CA LEU A 57 -14.15 -30.26 9.16
C LEU A 57 -15.36 -31.20 9.08
N LEU A 58 -15.11 -32.50 8.90
CA LEU A 58 -16.16 -33.49 8.87
C LEU A 58 -16.93 -33.53 10.19
N LYS A 59 -16.28 -33.54 11.34
CA LYS A 59 -16.96 -33.67 12.64
C LYS A 59 -17.81 -32.45 13.00
N GLU A 60 -17.27 -31.24 12.85
CA GLU A 60 -17.90 -30.03 13.38
C GLU A 60 -18.81 -29.32 12.37
N PHE A 61 -18.54 -29.50 11.08
CA PHE A 61 -19.22 -28.75 10.02
C PHE A 61 -20.01 -29.64 9.05
N VAL A 62 -19.74 -30.95 8.98
CA VAL A 62 -20.48 -31.90 8.10
C VAL A 62 -21.28 -32.95 8.88
N GLY A 63 -20.77 -33.42 10.03
CA GLY A 63 -21.18 -34.66 10.69
C GLY A 63 -22.35 -34.54 11.65
N ASN A 64 -22.93 -33.35 11.79
CA ASN A 64 -24.20 -33.17 12.48
C ASN A 64 -25.34 -33.37 11.47
N ASN A 65 -25.60 -34.62 11.10
CA ASN A 65 -26.82 -35.16 10.45
C ASN A 65 -27.47 -34.41 9.27
N GLU A 66 -26.73 -33.62 8.49
CA GLU A 66 -27.26 -33.04 7.25
C GLU A 66 -26.14 -32.92 6.19
N GLU A 67 -25.81 -34.03 5.52
CA GLU A 67 -24.85 -34.06 4.41
C GLU A 67 -25.28 -33.18 3.21
N ALA A 68 -26.58 -32.88 3.08
CA ALA A 68 -27.14 -31.93 2.11
C ALA A 68 -26.87 -30.46 2.52
N SER A 69 -27.15 -30.11 3.77
CA SER A 69 -26.98 -28.77 4.37
C SER A 69 -25.56 -28.20 4.21
N PHE A 70 -24.51 -29.03 4.24
CA PHE A 70 -23.14 -28.55 4.02
C PHE A 70 -22.77 -28.30 2.56
N ALA A 71 -23.36 -29.03 1.62
CA ALA A 71 -23.20 -28.74 0.18
C ALA A 71 -23.89 -27.41 -0.19
N ASP A 72 -25.02 -27.12 0.46
CA ASP A 72 -25.82 -25.90 0.26
C ASP A 72 -25.16 -24.67 0.90
N ILE A 73 -24.43 -24.86 2.02
CA ILE A 73 -23.60 -23.83 2.66
C ILE A 73 -22.54 -23.24 1.73
N VAL A 74 -22.07 -24.02 0.77
CA VAL A 74 -20.91 -23.68 -0.07
C VAL A 74 -21.31 -23.25 -1.49
N GLY A 75 -22.50 -23.65 -1.96
CA GLY A 75 -23.12 -23.15 -3.18
C GLY A 75 -22.49 -23.66 -4.48
N HIS A 76 -23.26 -24.44 -5.23
CA HIS A 76 -23.35 -24.29 -6.68
C HIS A 76 -24.74 -23.73 -7.02
N ASN A 77 -24.82 -22.85 -8.02
CA ASN A 77 -26.08 -22.38 -8.57
C ASN A 77 -26.95 -23.56 -9.07
N VAL A 78 -28.27 -23.40 -8.95
CA VAL A 78 -29.40 -24.30 -9.32
C VAL A 78 -29.78 -25.24 -8.15
N ALA A 79 -30.92 -25.14 -7.46
CA ALA A 79 -32.30 -24.82 -7.84
C ALA A 79 -33.13 -24.28 -6.65
N GLU A 80 -34.36 -23.90 -6.95
CA GLU A 80 -35.41 -23.37 -6.05
C GLU A 80 -35.91 -24.44 -5.05
N ASP A 81 -35.43 -24.46 -3.80
CA ASP A 81 -36.23 -25.04 -2.71
C ASP A 81 -36.05 -24.32 -1.36
N SER A 82 -37.14 -24.23 -0.60
CA SER A 82 -37.32 -23.27 0.51
C SER A 82 -36.79 -23.73 1.87
N ASN A 83 -36.45 -25.02 2.03
CA ASN A 83 -35.93 -25.58 3.28
C ASN A 83 -34.38 -25.53 3.38
N GLU A 84 -33.65 -25.54 2.26
CA GLU A 84 -32.16 -25.56 2.22
C GLU A 84 -31.52 -24.23 2.65
N VAL A 85 -32.22 -23.11 2.43
CA VAL A 85 -31.76 -21.76 2.83
C VAL A 85 -31.71 -21.60 4.37
N ALA A 86 -32.57 -22.32 5.10
CA ALA A 86 -32.68 -22.21 6.54
C ALA A 86 -31.49 -22.84 7.28
N ASP A 87 -30.99 -23.98 6.78
CA ASP A 87 -29.91 -24.73 7.44
C ASP A 87 -28.52 -24.16 7.14
N GLN A 88 -28.33 -23.62 5.94
CA GLN A 88 -27.15 -22.80 5.61
C GLN A 88 -27.05 -21.57 6.52
N ALA A 89 -28.16 -20.85 6.69
CA ALA A 89 -28.22 -19.72 7.60
C ALA A 89 -27.90 -20.15 9.05
N ASN A 90 -28.34 -21.33 9.49
CA ASN A 90 -28.09 -21.83 10.83
C ASN A 90 -26.61 -22.17 11.09
N ALA A 91 -25.90 -22.80 10.16
CA ALA A 91 -24.48 -23.12 10.33
C ALA A 91 -23.59 -21.88 10.28
N ILE A 92 -23.84 -20.96 9.33
CA ILE A 92 -23.17 -19.66 9.26
C ILE A 92 -23.42 -18.90 10.57
N LYS A 93 -24.65 -18.89 11.07
CA LYS A 93 -25.02 -18.24 12.33
C LYS A 93 -24.35 -18.89 13.55
N LYS A 94 -24.20 -20.22 13.60
CA LYS A 94 -23.44 -20.91 14.65
C LYS A 94 -21.95 -20.54 14.61
N ALA A 95 -21.35 -20.52 13.43
CA ALA A 95 -19.95 -20.12 13.24
C ALA A 95 -19.73 -18.64 13.59
N GLN A 96 -20.65 -17.77 13.15
CA GLN A 96 -20.68 -16.35 13.47
C GLN A 96 -20.83 -16.11 14.98
N ASN A 97 -21.81 -16.75 15.65
CA ASN A 97 -21.98 -16.62 17.10
C ASN A 97 -20.75 -17.10 17.88
N PHE A 98 -20.10 -18.17 17.41
CA PHE A 98 -18.84 -18.64 18.00
C PHE A 98 -17.73 -17.60 17.85
N TYR A 99 -17.61 -17.03 16.65
CA TYR A 99 -16.64 -15.99 16.35
C TYR A 99 -16.88 -14.70 17.12
N ASP A 100 -18.12 -14.23 17.17
CA ASP A 100 -18.52 -13.06 17.93
C ASP A 100 -18.13 -13.28 19.40
N ARG A 101 -18.34 -14.48 19.97
CA ARG A 101 -17.88 -14.78 21.33
C ARG A 101 -16.35 -14.84 21.47
N ILE A 102 -15.63 -15.35 20.47
CA ILE A 102 -14.15 -15.41 20.53
C ILE A 102 -13.55 -14.02 20.37
N LEU A 103 -13.94 -13.30 19.34
CA LEU A 103 -13.45 -11.96 19.05
C LEU A 103 -13.89 -10.98 20.15
N ASP A 104 -15.13 -11.03 20.63
CA ASP A 104 -15.58 -10.09 21.68
C ASP A 104 -15.14 -10.54 23.09
N GLY A 105 -14.95 -11.84 23.33
CA GLY A 105 -14.72 -12.40 24.66
C GLY A 105 -13.28 -12.81 24.99
N TYR A 106 -12.43 -13.05 24.00
CA TYR A 106 -11.03 -13.46 24.17
C TYR A 106 -10.15 -12.55 23.31
N GLY A 107 -9.11 -11.95 23.90
CA GLY A 107 -8.17 -11.04 23.21
C GLY A 107 -7.26 -11.71 22.15
N ASP A 108 -7.72 -12.79 21.51
CA ASP A 108 -7.03 -13.55 20.47
C ASP A 108 -7.17 -12.86 19.09
N ASP A 109 -6.74 -11.60 18.98
CA ASP A 109 -6.90 -10.78 17.76
C ASP A 109 -6.23 -11.38 16.51
N SER A 110 -5.25 -12.28 16.67
CA SER A 110 -4.64 -12.99 15.55
C SER A 110 -5.64 -13.90 14.80
N ILE A 111 -6.73 -14.32 15.44
CA ILE A 111 -7.79 -15.08 14.79
C ILE A 111 -8.50 -14.22 13.73
N GLY A 112 -8.53 -12.90 13.93
CA GLY A 112 -9.05 -11.94 12.96
C GLY A 112 -8.26 -11.89 11.65
N GLU A 113 -7.07 -12.50 11.60
CA GLU A 113 -6.24 -12.56 10.40
C GLU A 113 -6.53 -13.77 9.50
N LEU A 114 -7.34 -14.73 9.98
CA LEU A 114 -7.58 -16.02 9.32
C LEU A 114 -8.69 -15.99 8.26
N GLY A 115 -9.39 -14.87 8.12
CA GLY A 115 -10.37 -14.64 7.06
C GLY A 115 -10.06 -13.33 6.34
N GLY A 116 -10.32 -13.26 5.03
CA GLY A 116 -10.03 -12.07 4.24
C GLY A 116 -10.95 -11.88 3.03
N ALA A 117 -10.94 -10.68 2.47
CA ALA A 117 -11.78 -10.31 1.34
C ALA A 117 -11.05 -9.41 0.35
N HIS A 118 -11.52 -9.43 -0.89
CA HIS A 118 -11.17 -8.43 -1.90
C HIS A 118 -12.29 -7.39 -1.94
N ILE A 119 -11.93 -6.12 -1.78
CA ILE A 119 -12.85 -4.99 -1.94
C ILE A 119 -12.39 -4.11 -3.10
N ALA A 120 -13.34 -3.70 -3.93
CA ALA A 120 -13.12 -2.69 -4.96
C ALA A 120 -13.66 -1.35 -4.44
N ILE A 121 -12.86 -0.30 -4.55
CA ILE A 121 -13.19 1.05 -4.10
C ILE A 121 -12.99 1.96 -5.30
N GLU A 122 -14.07 2.53 -5.82
CA GLU A 122 -14.08 3.32 -7.05
C GLU A 122 -14.53 4.74 -6.81
N ASN A 123 -14.02 5.68 -7.61
CA ASN A 123 -14.38 7.08 -7.58
C ASN A 123 -14.14 7.75 -6.21
N VAL A 124 -13.01 7.43 -5.58
CA VAL A 124 -12.52 8.09 -4.35
C VAL A 124 -11.37 9.03 -4.70
N SER A 125 -11.17 10.10 -3.94
CA SER A 125 -10.07 11.03 -4.17
C SER A 125 -8.71 10.34 -4.00
N MET A 126 -7.67 10.90 -4.62
CA MET A 126 -6.29 10.48 -4.36
C MET A 126 -5.90 10.69 -2.89
N LEU A 127 -6.47 11.70 -2.22
CA LEU A 127 -6.26 11.93 -0.79
C LEU A 127 -6.79 10.76 0.05
N ALA A 128 -8.04 10.34 -0.14
CA ALA A 128 -8.63 9.19 0.53
C ALA A 128 -7.91 7.87 0.17
N ALA A 129 -7.50 7.71 -1.08
CA ALA A 129 -6.69 6.57 -1.50
C ALA A 129 -5.39 6.47 -0.68
N LYS A 130 -4.78 7.60 -0.28
CA LYS A 130 -3.58 7.56 0.57
C LYS A 130 -3.92 7.15 1.99
N LEU A 131 -5.05 7.59 2.55
CA LEU A 131 -5.49 7.14 3.86
C LEU A 131 -5.75 5.62 3.88
N LEU A 132 -6.40 5.09 2.84
CA LEU A 132 -6.66 3.66 2.65
C LEU A 132 -5.37 2.85 2.50
N GLU A 133 -4.40 3.38 1.78
CA GLU A 133 -3.10 2.74 1.60
C GLU A 133 -2.22 2.81 2.85
N ASP A 134 -2.50 3.66 3.82
CA ASP A 134 -1.62 3.89 4.96
C ASP A 134 -1.56 2.72 5.95
N SER A 135 -2.65 1.97 6.09
CA SER A 135 -2.68 0.75 6.90
C SER A 135 -1.72 -0.32 6.33
N ARG A 136 -0.68 -0.67 7.10
CA ARG A 136 0.49 -1.41 6.60
C ARG A 136 0.34 -2.93 6.56
N ILE A 137 -0.18 -3.53 7.64
CA ILE A 137 -0.12 -4.97 7.89
C ILE A 137 -1.49 -5.60 7.57
N GLY A 138 -1.48 -6.72 6.86
CA GLY A 138 -2.69 -7.48 6.54
C GLY A 138 -3.48 -6.97 5.32
N GLY A 139 -3.10 -5.82 4.74
CA GLY A 139 -3.71 -5.25 3.54
C GLY A 139 -2.75 -5.17 2.35
N SER A 140 -3.29 -5.39 1.15
CA SER A 140 -2.58 -5.35 -0.13
C SER A 140 -3.36 -4.49 -1.14
N PRO A 141 -3.20 -3.15 -1.10
CA PRO A 141 -3.88 -2.25 -2.00
C PRO A 141 -3.19 -2.11 -3.36
N LEU A 142 -3.98 -1.83 -4.39
CA LEU A 142 -3.53 -1.52 -5.73
C LEU A 142 -4.37 -0.39 -6.34
N GLU A 143 -3.85 0.84 -6.26
CA GLU A 143 -4.46 2.02 -6.88
C GLU A 143 -4.11 2.16 -8.37
N LYS A 144 -5.08 2.63 -9.16
CA LYS A 144 -4.96 3.05 -10.57
C LYS A 144 -3.81 4.04 -10.75
N SER A 145 -3.08 3.90 -11.87
CA SER A 145 -1.87 4.68 -12.08
C SER A 145 -2.10 5.91 -12.95
N THR A 146 -1.75 7.09 -12.41
CA THR A 146 -1.63 8.36 -13.15
C THR A 146 -0.52 8.36 -14.20
N ARG A 147 0.33 7.32 -14.23
CA ARG A 147 1.45 7.19 -15.17
C ARG A 147 1.09 6.42 -16.44
N TYR A 148 -0.11 5.84 -16.50
CA TYR A 148 -0.53 4.96 -17.62
C TYR A 148 -1.90 5.33 -18.19
N VAL A 149 -2.75 6.02 -17.43
CA VAL A 149 -4.12 6.36 -17.83
C VAL A 149 -4.27 7.87 -17.82
N TYR A 150 -5.05 8.40 -18.78
CA TYR A 150 -5.41 9.82 -18.80
C TYR A 150 -6.54 10.07 -17.80
N PHE A 151 -6.49 11.19 -17.10
CA PHE A 151 -7.48 11.61 -16.11
C PHE A 151 -8.35 12.79 -16.59
N ASP A 152 -8.31 13.12 -17.87
CA ASP A 152 -9.08 14.21 -18.51
C ASP A 152 -10.49 13.79 -18.97
N GLN A 153 -10.93 12.60 -18.59
CA GLN A 153 -12.25 12.10 -18.97
C GLN A 153 -13.35 12.76 -18.15
N LYS A 154 -14.49 13.03 -18.81
CA LYS A 154 -15.67 13.63 -18.19
C LYS A 154 -16.81 12.62 -18.07
N VAL A 155 -17.57 12.71 -16.99
CA VAL A 155 -18.84 12.01 -16.81
C VAL A 155 -19.93 13.05 -16.66
N ASN A 156 -20.99 12.97 -17.47
CA ASN A 156 -22.07 13.96 -17.51
C ASN A 156 -21.57 15.41 -17.71
N GLY A 157 -20.50 15.59 -18.48
CA GLY A 157 -19.91 16.90 -18.77
C GLY A 157 -18.97 17.44 -17.70
N GLU A 158 -18.75 16.71 -16.61
CA GLU A 158 -17.91 17.15 -15.49
C GLU A 158 -16.61 16.34 -15.38
N TYR A 159 -15.52 17.01 -15.00
CA TYR A 159 -14.28 16.31 -14.63
C TYR A 159 -14.43 15.56 -13.30
N LEU A 160 -13.67 14.48 -13.18
CA LEU A 160 -13.73 13.58 -12.04
C LEU A 160 -12.80 14.04 -10.91
N PHE A 161 -13.30 14.99 -10.11
CA PHE A 161 -12.71 15.36 -8.83
C PHE A 161 -13.75 15.37 -7.71
N TYR A 162 -13.29 15.06 -6.49
CA TYR A 162 -14.10 14.97 -5.30
C TYR A 162 -14.61 16.35 -4.86
N ARG A 163 -15.88 16.39 -4.47
CA ARG A 163 -16.56 17.59 -3.99
C ARG A 163 -16.87 17.38 -2.51
N GLU A 164 -15.93 17.77 -1.67
CA GLU A 164 -16.01 17.57 -0.23
C GLU A 164 -17.23 18.35 0.34
N PRO A 165 -18.14 17.69 1.10
CA PRO A 165 -19.37 18.30 1.62
C PRO A 165 -19.22 19.60 2.42
N VAL A 166 -18.26 19.70 3.33
CA VAL A 166 -17.94 20.92 4.10
C VAL A 166 -17.52 22.05 3.13
N LEU A 167 -16.64 21.79 2.17
CA LEU A 167 -16.27 22.76 1.13
C LEU A 167 -17.47 23.16 0.29
N MET A 168 -18.33 22.22 -0.09
CA MET A 168 -19.50 22.48 -0.94
C MET A 168 -20.58 23.31 -0.26
N THR A 169 -20.57 23.37 1.08
CA THR A 169 -21.49 24.20 1.86
C THR A 169 -20.85 25.52 2.35
N SER A 170 -19.54 25.67 2.15
CA SER A 170 -18.78 26.87 2.51
C SER A 170 -18.89 28.00 1.47
N ALA A 171 -18.40 29.19 1.83
CA ALA A 171 -18.21 30.31 0.90
C ALA A 171 -17.17 30.03 -0.20
N TYR A 172 -16.35 28.98 -0.06
CA TYR A 172 -15.26 28.64 -0.97
C TYR A 172 -15.65 27.70 -2.10
N ARG A 173 -16.91 27.22 -2.13
CA ARG A 173 -17.41 26.25 -3.11
C ARG A 173 -17.04 26.59 -4.55
N ASP A 174 -17.42 27.79 -5.00
CA ASP A 174 -17.30 28.14 -6.42
C ASP A 174 -15.84 28.33 -6.84
N ILE A 175 -15.03 28.95 -5.97
CA ILE A 175 -13.59 29.11 -6.25
C ILE A 175 -12.86 27.77 -6.28
N TYR A 176 -13.24 26.81 -5.42
CA TYR A 176 -12.69 25.46 -5.44
C TYR A 176 -13.05 24.72 -6.73
N ILE A 177 -14.33 24.71 -7.11
CA ILE A 177 -14.82 24.03 -8.32
C ILE A 177 -14.17 24.61 -9.57
N ASN A 178 -14.14 25.94 -9.68
CA ASN A 178 -13.56 26.63 -10.84
C ASN A 178 -12.06 26.37 -10.96
N THR A 179 -11.35 26.34 -9.83
CA THR A 179 -9.91 26.08 -9.84
C THR A 179 -9.60 24.62 -10.19
N CYS A 180 -10.35 23.66 -9.65
CA CYS A 180 -10.23 22.26 -10.05
C CYS A 180 -10.50 22.08 -11.55
N ASN A 181 -11.61 22.63 -12.08
CA ASN A 181 -11.91 22.56 -13.52
C ASN A 181 -10.76 23.12 -14.36
N MET A 182 -10.24 24.30 -14.00
CA MET A 182 -9.13 24.93 -14.71
C MET A 182 -7.83 24.10 -14.66
N LEU A 183 -7.55 23.41 -13.55
CA LEU A 183 -6.43 22.45 -13.48
C LEU A 183 -6.62 21.28 -14.47
N PHE A 184 -7.81 20.68 -14.53
CA PHE A 184 -8.11 19.59 -15.48
C PHE A 184 -8.11 20.07 -16.94
N GLU A 185 -8.62 21.26 -17.22
CA GLU A 185 -8.60 21.86 -18.56
C GLU A 185 -7.17 22.12 -19.04
N THR A 186 -6.34 22.68 -18.16
CA THR A 186 -4.90 22.88 -18.43
C THR A 186 -4.22 21.53 -18.67
N TYR A 187 -4.44 20.55 -17.79
CA TYR A 187 -3.92 19.20 -17.96
C TYR A 187 -4.30 18.59 -19.33
N SER A 188 -5.57 18.67 -19.73
CA SER A 188 -6.05 18.12 -21.00
C SER A 188 -5.47 18.87 -22.21
N ARG A 189 -5.45 20.21 -22.16
CA ARG A 189 -4.97 21.08 -23.24
C ARG A 189 -3.47 20.93 -23.50
N LEU A 190 -2.67 20.67 -22.46
CA LEU A 190 -1.23 20.50 -22.59
C LEU A 190 -0.82 19.10 -23.11
N ILE A 191 -1.71 18.09 -23.09
CA ILE A 191 -1.37 16.73 -23.57
C ILE A 191 -0.95 16.71 -25.05
N PRO A 192 -1.75 17.21 -26.02
CA PRO A 192 -1.37 17.15 -27.43
C PRO A 192 -0.06 17.89 -27.77
N PRO A 193 0.16 19.16 -27.38
CA PRO A 193 1.39 19.87 -27.75
C PRO A 193 2.63 19.28 -27.07
N LEU A 194 2.54 18.82 -25.82
CA LEU A 194 3.65 18.14 -25.17
C LEU A 194 3.97 16.80 -25.84
N THR A 195 2.95 16.05 -26.27
CA THR A 195 3.14 14.80 -27.00
C THR A 195 3.92 15.04 -28.29
N ALA A 196 3.51 16.02 -29.10
CA ALA A 196 4.20 16.37 -30.34
C ALA A 196 5.66 16.80 -30.08
N MET A 197 5.87 17.66 -29.08
CA MET A 197 7.22 18.13 -28.73
C MET A 197 8.16 16.99 -28.29
N ILE A 198 7.67 16.01 -27.52
CA ILE A 198 8.49 14.87 -27.09
C ILE A 198 8.72 13.90 -28.26
N ASP A 199 7.73 13.68 -29.13
CA ASP A 199 7.85 12.85 -30.33
C ASP A 199 8.93 13.41 -31.28
N ASP A 200 8.92 14.73 -31.50
CA ASP A 200 9.92 15.44 -32.32
C ASP A 200 11.33 15.36 -31.73
N LYS A 201 11.47 15.50 -30.41
CA LYS A 201 12.77 15.42 -29.71
C LYS A 201 13.31 13.99 -29.63
N LEU A 202 12.44 12.99 -29.56
CA LEU A 202 12.79 11.59 -29.35
C LEU A 202 12.08 10.68 -30.37
N PRO A 203 12.38 10.82 -31.67
CA PRO A 203 11.66 10.09 -32.71
C PRO A 203 11.85 8.59 -32.59
N LYS A 204 10.84 7.83 -33.02
CA LYS A 204 10.84 6.37 -32.97
C LYS A 204 12.01 5.79 -33.79
N ASP A 205 12.87 5.02 -33.13
CA ASP A 205 13.87 4.18 -33.81
C ASP A 205 13.18 3.14 -34.72
N PRO A 206 13.64 2.93 -35.98
CA PRO A 206 13.12 1.90 -36.87
C PRO A 206 13.05 0.49 -36.25
N GLY A 207 14.01 0.11 -35.42
CA GLY A 207 14.09 -1.20 -34.76
C GLY A 207 13.10 -1.41 -33.62
N ILE A 208 12.37 -0.37 -33.19
CA ILE A 208 11.46 -0.42 -32.05
C ILE A 208 10.00 -0.56 -32.51
N SER A 209 9.24 -1.39 -31.80
CA SER A 209 7.81 -1.56 -32.05
C SER A 209 7.06 -0.24 -31.89
N LYS A 210 6.18 0.08 -32.85
CA LYS A 210 5.31 1.27 -32.79
C LYS A 210 4.46 1.26 -31.52
N ALA A 211 3.89 0.12 -31.14
CA ALA A 211 3.08 0.01 -29.94
C ALA A 211 3.88 0.28 -28.66
N ALA A 212 5.11 -0.25 -28.57
CA ALA A 212 5.99 -0.04 -27.42
C ALA A 212 6.42 1.44 -27.30
N TYR A 213 6.78 2.05 -28.42
CA TYR A 213 7.12 3.46 -28.49
C TYR A 213 5.95 4.37 -28.09
N THR A 214 4.75 4.18 -28.67
CA THR A 214 3.57 4.97 -28.32
C THR A 214 3.19 4.83 -26.85
N ALA A 215 3.31 3.63 -26.27
CA ALA A 215 3.06 3.41 -24.85
C ALA A 215 4.09 4.14 -23.96
N ALA A 216 5.37 4.10 -24.33
CA ALA A 216 6.44 4.79 -23.61
C ALA A 216 6.31 6.32 -23.72
N LEU A 217 5.97 6.84 -24.90
CA LEU A 217 5.71 8.26 -25.14
C LEU A 217 4.52 8.75 -24.30
N ARG A 218 3.40 8.03 -24.34
CA ARG A 218 2.22 8.33 -23.49
C ARG A 218 2.59 8.36 -22.02
N ALA A 219 3.32 7.34 -21.55
CA ALA A 219 3.78 7.29 -20.16
C ALA A 219 4.64 8.50 -19.79
N LYS A 220 5.51 8.95 -20.69
CA LYS A 220 6.37 10.12 -20.49
C LYS A 220 5.55 11.41 -20.38
N VAL A 221 4.63 11.63 -21.31
CA VAL A 221 3.72 12.79 -21.30
C VAL A 221 2.90 12.84 -20.00
N LEU A 222 2.35 11.70 -19.58
CA LEU A 222 1.61 11.57 -18.33
C LEU A 222 2.49 11.85 -17.10
N ASP A 223 3.72 11.35 -17.08
CA ASP A 223 4.68 11.63 -16.01
C ASP A 223 5.00 13.14 -15.89
N CYS A 224 5.05 13.86 -17.01
CA CYS A 224 5.22 15.31 -17.00
C CYS A 224 3.97 16.07 -16.53
N LEU A 225 2.77 15.73 -17.02
CA LEU A 225 1.57 16.55 -16.79
C LEU A 225 0.77 16.19 -15.54
N ARG A 226 0.95 14.99 -14.98
CA ARG A 226 0.23 14.55 -13.77
C ARG A 226 0.41 15.49 -12.57
N GLY A 227 1.44 16.34 -12.56
CA GLY A 227 1.65 17.35 -11.53
C GLY A 227 0.51 18.36 -11.40
N LEU A 228 -0.29 18.56 -12.45
CA LEU A 228 -1.47 19.43 -12.46
C LEU A 228 -2.71 18.81 -11.81
N LEU A 229 -2.74 17.48 -11.64
CA LEU A 229 -3.90 16.81 -11.06
C LEU A 229 -4.00 17.15 -9.56
N PRO A 230 -5.12 17.75 -9.10
CA PRO A 230 -5.32 18.02 -7.68
C PRO A 230 -5.53 16.72 -6.89
N ALA A 231 -5.28 16.72 -5.58
CA ALA A 231 -5.48 15.55 -4.72
C ALA A 231 -6.95 15.08 -4.67
N SER A 232 -7.90 15.94 -5.05
CA SER A 232 -9.31 15.62 -5.26
C SER A 232 -9.58 14.75 -6.48
N THR A 233 -8.63 14.59 -7.41
CA THR A 233 -8.80 13.73 -8.59
C THR A 233 -9.30 12.35 -8.18
N LEU A 234 -10.39 11.89 -8.78
CA LEU A 234 -10.97 10.59 -8.45
C LEU A 234 -10.16 9.45 -9.08
N THR A 235 -9.93 8.42 -8.29
CA THR A 235 -9.18 7.21 -8.61
C THR A 235 -9.93 5.96 -8.15
N ASN A 236 -9.46 4.81 -8.60
CA ASN A 236 -10.00 3.51 -8.22
C ASN A 236 -8.87 2.66 -7.63
N MET A 237 -9.20 1.81 -6.67
CA MET A 237 -8.27 0.85 -6.10
C MET A 237 -8.96 -0.46 -5.71
N GLY A 238 -8.20 -1.55 -5.77
CA GLY A 238 -8.58 -2.81 -5.14
C GLY A 238 -7.76 -3.03 -3.87
N ILE A 239 -8.36 -3.62 -2.84
CA ILE A 239 -7.66 -4.02 -1.62
C ILE A 239 -8.01 -5.47 -1.32
N TYR A 240 -7.00 -6.34 -1.24
CA TYR A 240 -7.14 -7.58 -0.48
C TYR A 240 -6.74 -7.30 0.97
N GLY A 241 -7.57 -7.71 1.93
CA GLY A 241 -7.29 -7.52 3.34
C GLY A 241 -7.79 -8.67 4.20
N ASN A 242 -7.11 -8.92 5.32
CA ASN A 242 -7.65 -9.80 6.36
C ASN A 242 -8.60 -9.03 7.30
N GLY A 243 -9.37 -9.75 8.12
CA GLY A 243 -10.35 -9.18 9.04
C GLY A 243 -9.77 -8.13 9.98
N ARG A 244 -8.61 -8.42 10.60
CA ARG A 244 -7.90 -7.48 11.49
C ARG A 244 -7.52 -6.18 10.80
N PHE A 245 -7.03 -6.28 9.57
CA PHE A 245 -6.71 -5.11 8.74
C PHE A 245 -7.96 -4.26 8.48
N PHE A 246 -9.07 -4.89 8.08
CA PHE A 246 -10.30 -4.17 7.78
C PHE A 246 -10.95 -3.55 9.03
N GLU A 247 -10.96 -4.25 10.17
CA GLU A 247 -11.45 -3.69 11.44
C GLU A 247 -10.70 -2.41 11.80
N GLN A 248 -9.37 -2.44 11.75
CA GLN A 248 -8.53 -1.27 12.05
C GLN A 248 -8.71 -0.15 11.02
N LEU A 249 -8.78 -0.49 9.73
CA LEU A 249 -8.96 0.49 8.67
C LEU A 249 -10.32 1.20 8.78
N ILE A 250 -11.41 0.46 9.02
CA ILE A 250 -12.75 1.04 9.20
C ILE A 250 -12.79 1.93 10.44
N ASN A 251 -12.18 1.50 11.56
CA ASN A 251 -12.04 2.33 12.75
C ASN A 251 -11.34 3.66 12.43
N LYS A 252 -10.20 3.62 11.73
CA LYS A 252 -9.44 4.82 11.32
C LYS A 252 -10.25 5.75 10.40
N LEU A 253 -10.99 5.18 9.46
CA LEU A 253 -11.83 5.93 8.52
C LEU A 253 -12.99 6.65 9.23
N ASN A 254 -13.66 5.95 10.15
CA ASN A 254 -14.82 6.49 10.88
C ASN A 254 -14.46 7.62 11.86
N VAL A 255 -13.22 7.69 12.35
CA VAL A 255 -12.75 8.76 13.25
C VAL A 255 -12.04 9.91 12.53
N SER A 256 -11.92 9.86 11.20
CA SER A 256 -11.33 10.95 10.41
C SER A 256 -12.24 12.18 10.42
N ASN A 257 -11.66 13.39 10.38
CA ASN A 257 -12.42 14.63 10.23
C ASN A 257 -12.96 14.82 8.80
N LEU A 258 -12.39 14.13 7.80
CA LEU A 258 -12.81 14.25 6.41
C LEU A 258 -14.08 13.42 6.14
N ALA A 259 -15.13 14.07 5.63
CA ALA A 259 -16.41 13.42 5.34
C ALA A 259 -16.28 12.26 4.33
N GLU A 260 -15.37 12.36 3.35
CA GLU A 260 -15.09 11.28 2.40
C GLU A 260 -14.64 10.00 3.12
N SER A 261 -13.73 10.15 4.09
CA SER A 261 -13.16 9.02 4.82
C SER A 261 -14.23 8.32 5.66
N GLN A 262 -15.09 9.10 6.33
CA GLN A 262 -16.21 8.57 7.10
C GLN A 262 -17.22 7.81 6.21
N ASP A 263 -17.57 8.37 5.04
CA ASP A 263 -18.49 7.72 4.09
C ASP A 263 -17.89 6.42 3.53
N ILE A 264 -16.60 6.43 3.18
CA ILE A 264 -15.88 5.21 2.77
C ILE A 264 -15.90 4.18 3.90
N GLY A 265 -15.58 4.56 5.13
CA GLY A 265 -15.58 3.67 6.30
C GLY A 265 -16.94 2.98 6.51
N LYS A 266 -18.02 3.75 6.43
CA LYS A 266 -19.39 3.23 6.52
C LYS A 266 -19.72 2.24 5.41
N ARG A 267 -19.47 2.60 4.14
CA ARG A 267 -19.77 1.73 2.98
C ARG A 267 -18.90 0.48 2.96
N MET A 268 -17.63 0.60 3.34
CA MET A 268 -16.73 -0.54 3.50
C MET A 268 -17.26 -1.51 4.55
N HIS A 269 -17.70 -1.01 5.71
CA HIS A 269 -18.30 -1.85 6.74
C HIS A 269 -19.58 -2.54 6.22
N GLU A 270 -20.46 -1.83 5.53
CA GLU A 270 -21.70 -2.40 4.96
C GLU A 270 -21.41 -3.56 3.98
N GLU A 271 -20.48 -3.37 3.05
CA GLU A 271 -20.14 -4.41 2.06
C GLU A 271 -19.34 -5.57 2.67
N LEU A 272 -18.36 -5.28 3.54
CA LEU A 272 -17.57 -6.32 4.20
C LEU A 272 -18.41 -7.14 5.17
N SER A 273 -19.43 -6.58 5.78
CA SER A 273 -20.34 -7.32 6.67
C SER A 273 -21.11 -8.43 5.95
N LYS A 274 -21.25 -8.37 4.62
CA LYS A 274 -21.89 -9.43 3.82
C LYS A 274 -20.98 -10.65 3.63
N VAL A 275 -19.67 -10.48 3.77
CA VAL A 275 -18.66 -11.53 3.50
C VAL A 275 -17.93 -11.97 4.77
N LEU A 276 -17.60 -11.02 5.65
CA LEU A 276 -16.79 -11.17 6.85
C LEU A 276 -17.48 -10.57 8.11
N PRO A 277 -18.78 -10.84 8.37
CA PRO A 277 -19.56 -10.13 9.39
C PRO A 277 -18.90 -10.10 10.77
N SER A 278 -18.44 -11.26 11.27
CA SER A 278 -17.77 -11.33 12.58
C SER A 278 -16.45 -10.57 12.63
N PHE A 279 -15.72 -10.48 11.52
CA PHE A 279 -14.38 -9.89 11.50
C PHE A 279 -14.38 -8.36 11.47
N VAL A 280 -15.48 -7.74 11.05
CA VAL A 280 -15.61 -6.27 10.98
C VAL A 280 -16.61 -5.71 11.99
N ARG A 281 -17.33 -6.59 12.70
CA ARG A 281 -18.38 -6.26 13.69
C ARG A 281 -17.93 -5.19 14.69
N ARG A 282 -16.71 -5.28 15.22
CA ARG A 282 -16.23 -4.37 16.27
C ARG A 282 -16.00 -2.94 15.77
N ALA A 283 -15.84 -2.75 14.47
CA ALA A 283 -15.65 -1.46 13.83
C ALA A 283 -16.98 -0.73 13.52
N HIS A 284 -18.13 -1.37 13.77
CA HIS A 284 -19.43 -0.73 13.61
C HIS A 284 -19.58 0.44 14.60
N PRO A 285 -20.07 1.63 14.18
CA PRO A 285 -20.19 2.80 15.06
C PRO A 285 -20.99 2.62 16.35
N SER A 286 -21.97 1.71 16.36
CA SER A 286 -22.75 1.43 17.58
C SER A 286 -22.04 0.49 18.56
N HIS A 287 -20.99 -0.22 18.13
CA HIS A 287 -20.25 -1.19 18.93
C HIS A 287 -19.41 -0.51 20.01
N HIS A 288 -19.33 -1.12 21.20
CA HIS A 288 -18.63 -0.53 22.34
C HIS A 288 -17.12 -0.35 22.07
N THR A 289 -16.49 -1.28 21.32
CA THR A 289 -15.07 -1.18 20.91
C THR A 289 -14.81 0.05 20.06
N HIS A 290 -15.63 0.29 19.02
CA HIS A 290 -15.51 1.48 18.19
C HIS A 290 -15.74 2.76 19.00
N LYS A 291 -16.78 2.80 19.85
CA LYS A 291 -17.05 3.98 20.71
C LYS A 291 -15.87 4.31 21.62
N SER A 292 -15.27 3.30 22.24
CA SER A 292 -14.08 3.46 23.08
C SER A 292 -12.89 3.96 22.25
N PHE A 293 -12.66 3.39 21.07
CA PHE A 293 -11.61 3.82 20.15
C PHE A 293 -11.81 5.28 19.68
N SER A 294 -13.03 5.65 19.32
CA SER A 294 -13.40 7.01 18.91
C SER A 294 -13.13 8.03 20.01
N GLN A 295 -13.56 7.75 21.24
CA GLN A 295 -13.29 8.61 22.41
C GLN A 295 -11.79 8.74 22.70
N PHE A 296 -11.06 7.62 22.64
CA PHE A 296 -9.61 7.62 22.83
C PHE A 296 -8.91 8.47 21.76
N PHE A 297 -9.28 8.27 20.49
CA PHE A 297 -8.66 8.96 19.36
C PHE A 297 -8.92 10.46 19.41
N GLU A 298 -10.17 10.87 19.66
CA GLU A 298 -10.55 12.28 19.80
C GLU A 298 -9.78 12.98 20.93
N ALA A 299 -9.71 12.34 22.11
CA ALA A 299 -8.97 12.88 23.24
C ALA A 299 -7.45 12.97 22.95
N MET A 300 -6.90 11.93 22.31
CA MET A 300 -5.49 11.87 21.94
C MET A 300 -5.14 12.96 20.91
N GLU A 301 -5.89 13.08 19.82
CA GLU A 301 -5.63 14.09 18.78
C GLU A 301 -5.77 15.51 19.32
N THR A 302 -6.78 15.76 20.17
CA THR A 302 -6.97 17.07 20.81
C THR A 302 -5.75 17.44 21.66
N GLU A 303 -5.27 16.51 22.49
CA GLU A 303 -4.10 16.77 23.33
C GLU A 303 -2.83 16.91 22.50
N ILE A 304 -2.61 16.05 21.50
CA ILE A 304 -1.46 16.13 20.59
C ILE A 304 -1.44 17.47 19.85
N HIS A 305 -2.58 17.94 19.36
CA HIS A 305 -2.69 19.24 18.71
C HIS A 305 -2.31 20.37 19.68
N ALA A 306 -2.89 20.39 20.89
CA ALA A 306 -2.62 21.41 21.89
C ALA A 306 -1.15 21.45 22.34
N VAL A 307 -0.50 20.29 22.51
CA VAL A 307 0.93 20.26 22.84
C VAL A 307 1.80 20.62 21.64
N THR A 308 1.37 20.30 20.41
CA THR A 308 2.11 20.67 19.19
C THR A 308 2.14 22.18 19.02
N GLU A 309 1.01 22.88 19.17
CA GLU A 309 0.98 24.35 19.15
C GLU A 309 1.96 24.95 20.16
N ARG A 310 2.05 24.41 21.38
CA ARG A 310 2.95 24.94 22.40
C ARG A 310 4.43 24.66 22.14
N ASN A 311 4.77 23.56 21.46
CA ASN A 311 6.14 23.06 21.36
C ASN A 311 6.75 23.13 19.96
N ALA A 312 5.96 23.32 18.91
CA ALA A 312 6.42 23.27 17.52
C ALA A 312 6.57 24.66 16.87
N HIS A 313 6.54 25.74 17.65
CA HIS A 313 6.83 27.08 17.16
C HIS A 313 8.34 27.35 17.13
N PHE A 314 8.95 27.11 15.98
CA PHE A 314 10.36 27.43 15.71
C PHE A 314 10.49 28.50 14.63
N ALA A 315 11.53 29.34 14.72
CA ALA A 315 11.77 30.43 13.77
C ALA A 315 12.27 29.94 12.40
N GLU A 316 12.93 28.78 12.34
CA GLU A 316 13.51 28.23 11.12
C GLU A 316 12.67 27.06 10.59
N LYS A 317 12.20 27.18 9.33
CA LYS A 317 11.48 26.12 8.61
C LYS A 317 12.33 25.67 7.44
N THR A 318 12.78 24.40 7.45
CA THR A 318 13.51 23.83 6.31
C THR A 318 12.57 23.58 5.14
N GLU A 319 12.58 24.45 4.14
CA GLU A 319 11.68 24.33 2.98
C GLU A 319 12.33 23.65 1.78
N GLU A 320 13.65 23.40 1.84
CA GLU A 320 14.40 22.84 0.73
C GLU A 320 13.97 21.40 0.39
N PRO A 321 13.52 21.15 -0.85
CA PRO A 321 13.23 19.81 -1.35
C PRO A 321 14.46 18.91 -1.33
N GLY A 322 14.26 17.64 -1.03
CA GLY A 322 15.34 16.65 -1.02
C GLY A 322 15.11 15.54 0.00
N VAL A 323 16.14 14.70 0.13
CA VAL A 323 16.20 13.59 1.09
C VAL A 323 17.30 13.89 2.09
N ARG A 324 17.02 13.75 3.38
CA ARG A 324 17.99 13.95 4.46
C ARG A 324 17.94 12.79 5.44
N MET A 325 19.03 12.06 5.60
CA MET A 325 19.17 11.04 6.63
C MET A 325 19.34 11.72 7.99
N THR A 326 18.32 11.64 8.85
CA THR A 326 18.25 12.33 10.14
C THR A 326 18.69 11.47 11.31
N SER A 327 18.65 10.14 11.17
CA SER A 327 19.04 9.21 12.23
C SER A 327 19.53 7.88 11.65
N PHE A 328 20.53 7.29 12.29
CA PHE A 328 21.07 5.97 11.98
C PHE A 328 21.73 5.37 13.23
N ASP A 329 21.99 4.06 13.21
CA ASP A 329 22.72 3.35 14.26
C ASP A 329 24.23 3.28 13.94
N PRO A 330 25.12 3.91 14.70
CA PRO A 330 26.57 3.88 14.43
C PRO A 330 27.17 2.47 14.48
N GLU A 331 26.56 1.55 15.22
CA GLU A 331 27.03 0.16 15.34
C GLU A 331 26.38 -0.78 14.31
N ALA A 332 25.62 -0.23 13.34
CA ALA A 332 24.83 -0.99 12.38
C ALA A 332 25.63 -2.09 11.66
N VAL A 333 26.85 -1.78 11.19
CA VAL A 333 27.69 -2.72 10.44
C VAL A 333 28.02 -3.96 11.29
N VAL A 334 28.41 -3.74 12.54
CA VAL A 334 28.79 -4.80 13.48
C VAL A 334 27.56 -5.61 13.89
N LYS A 335 26.40 -4.95 14.10
CA LYS A 335 25.13 -5.63 14.40
C LYS A 335 24.67 -6.53 13.26
N VAL A 336 24.79 -6.07 12.01
CA VAL A 336 24.49 -6.88 10.83
C VAL A 336 25.43 -8.07 10.73
N ALA A 337 26.73 -7.89 10.91
CA ALA A 337 27.70 -8.98 10.89
C ALA A 337 27.43 -10.04 11.98
N ALA A 338 27.18 -9.61 13.21
CA ALA A 338 26.83 -10.52 14.31
C ALA A 338 25.54 -11.30 14.01
N ALA A 339 24.53 -10.65 13.45
CA ALA A 339 23.27 -11.29 13.07
C ALA A 339 23.42 -12.27 11.89
N LEU A 340 24.36 -12.04 10.97
CA LEU A 340 24.71 -12.99 9.90
C LEU A 340 25.34 -14.27 10.46
N LEU A 341 26.22 -14.13 11.47
CA LEU A 341 26.85 -15.29 12.12
C LEU A 341 25.87 -16.08 13.00
N PHE A 342 24.87 -15.41 13.59
CA PHE A 342 23.98 -16.00 14.59
C PHE A 342 23.27 -17.27 14.11
N THR A 343 22.75 -17.31 12.89
CA THR A 343 22.01 -18.48 12.37
C THR A 343 22.89 -19.69 12.10
N HIS A 344 24.21 -19.52 12.08
CA HIS A 344 25.19 -20.57 11.79
C HIS A 344 26.10 -20.88 12.97
N GLY A 345 25.91 -20.21 14.11
CA GLY A 345 26.69 -20.37 15.33
C GLY A 345 25.93 -21.06 16.46
N ASN A 346 26.63 -21.23 17.59
CA ASN A 346 26.07 -21.71 18.85
C ASN A 346 26.22 -20.68 20.00
N ARG A 347 26.49 -19.42 19.64
CA ARG A 347 26.76 -18.31 20.55
C ARG A 347 25.59 -17.34 20.60
N GLY A 348 25.44 -16.65 21.73
CA GLY A 348 24.42 -15.63 21.89
C GLY A 348 24.71 -14.39 21.04
N LEU A 349 23.67 -13.66 20.65
CA LEU A 349 23.81 -12.42 19.88
C LEU A 349 24.71 -11.37 20.59
N PRO A 350 24.65 -11.17 21.92
CA PRO A 350 25.58 -10.26 22.61
C PRO A 350 27.05 -10.69 22.50
N GLU A 351 27.33 -12.00 22.57
CA GLU A 351 28.70 -12.52 22.44
C GLU A 351 29.25 -12.31 21.03
N LEU A 352 28.42 -12.55 20.01
CA LEU A 352 28.76 -12.34 18.61
C LEU A 352 28.96 -10.85 18.30
N LEU A 353 28.15 -9.96 18.89
CA LEU A 353 28.32 -8.53 18.76
C LEU A 353 29.70 -8.09 19.30
N GLU A 354 30.02 -8.49 20.53
CA GLU A 354 31.31 -8.18 21.16
C GLU A 354 32.51 -8.81 20.45
N HIS A 355 32.32 -9.97 19.82
CA HIS A 355 33.31 -10.57 18.95
C HIS A 355 33.52 -9.72 17.68
N CYS A 356 32.43 -9.37 16.97
CA CYS A 356 32.50 -8.60 15.73
C CYS A 356 33.09 -7.19 15.93
N LYS A 357 32.90 -6.57 17.11
CA LYS A 357 33.54 -5.28 17.46
C LYS A 357 35.07 -5.36 17.49
N ARG A 358 35.64 -6.54 17.76
CA ARG A 358 37.08 -6.77 17.87
C ARG A 358 37.70 -7.30 16.59
N LEU A 359 36.88 -7.60 15.57
CA LEU A 359 37.38 -8.08 14.30
C LEU A 359 38.07 -6.96 13.51
N PRO A 360 39.16 -7.26 12.79
CA PRO A 360 39.67 -6.36 11.77
C PRO A 360 38.61 -6.08 10.71
N GLU A 361 38.68 -4.89 10.08
CA GLU A 361 37.74 -4.47 9.04
C GLU A 361 37.64 -5.47 7.88
N GLU A 362 38.74 -6.12 7.51
CA GLU A 362 38.77 -7.13 6.44
C GLU A 362 37.91 -8.34 6.78
N GLU A 363 37.98 -8.84 8.02
CA GLU A 363 37.20 -10.00 8.44
C GLU A 363 35.72 -9.64 8.57
N LEU A 364 35.43 -8.42 9.06
CA LEU A 364 34.08 -7.88 9.07
C LEU A 364 33.51 -7.77 7.65
N ALA A 365 34.32 -7.32 6.68
CA ALA A 365 33.93 -7.28 5.28
C ALA A 365 33.65 -8.69 4.72
N ARG A 366 34.49 -9.68 4.99
CA ARG A 366 34.23 -11.07 4.53
C ARG A 366 32.89 -11.61 5.03
N ILE A 367 32.53 -11.33 6.29
CA ILE A 367 31.22 -11.73 6.84
C ILE A 367 30.08 -11.07 6.05
N LEU A 368 30.19 -9.77 5.77
CA LEU A 368 29.16 -9.03 5.03
C LEU A 368 29.05 -9.51 3.58
N ASP A 369 30.17 -9.79 2.90
CA ASP A 369 30.23 -10.30 1.53
C ASP A 369 29.54 -11.65 1.40
N ALA A 370 29.76 -12.56 2.36
CA ALA A 370 29.07 -13.85 2.40
C ALA A 370 27.53 -13.69 2.43
N GLY A 371 27.03 -12.56 2.95
CA GLY A 371 25.60 -12.23 2.97
C GLY A 371 25.01 -11.73 1.65
N CYS A 372 25.81 -11.39 0.63
CA CYS A 372 25.31 -10.80 -0.62
C CYS A 372 25.99 -11.24 -1.93
N GLU A 373 27.19 -11.82 -1.90
CA GLU A 373 27.98 -12.08 -3.11
C GLU A 373 27.25 -12.95 -4.14
N SER A 374 26.50 -13.95 -3.68
CA SER A 374 25.70 -14.87 -4.50
C SER A 374 24.43 -14.25 -5.09
N ARG A 375 24.13 -12.97 -4.83
CA ARG A 375 22.99 -12.29 -5.43
C ARG A 375 23.30 -11.96 -6.90
N GLU A 376 22.49 -12.52 -7.80
CA GLU A 376 22.58 -12.27 -9.24
C GLU A 376 21.59 -11.20 -9.72
N ASN A 377 20.52 -10.97 -8.95
CA ASN A 377 19.50 -9.98 -9.26
C ASN A 377 18.76 -9.55 -7.99
N ARG A 378 18.03 -8.42 -8.07
CA ARG A 378 17.26 -7.86 -6.95
C ARG A 378 16.17 -8.77 -6.36
N ARG A 379 15.77 -9.85 -7.04
CA ARG A 379 14.77 -10.81 -6.52
C ARG A 379 15.38 -11.80 -5.54
N HIS A 380 16.70 -12.03 -5.58
CA HIS A 380 17.40 -12.81 -4.57
C HIS A 380 17.40 -12.00 -3.26
N LYS A 381 16.59 -12.44 -2.30
CA LYS A 381 16.31 -11.71 -1.06
C LYS A 381 17.48 -11.83 -0.10
N SER A 382 17.97 -10.68 0.36
CA SER A 382 18.99 -10.61 1.40
C SER A 382 18.50 -11.21 2.72
N PRO A 383 19.42 -11.69 3.58
CA PRO A 383 19.09 -12.29 4.87
C PRO A 383 18.41 -11.29 5.82
N ARG A 384 17.70 -11.81 6.82
CA ARG A 384 17.05 -11.00 7.88
C ARG A 384 18.05 -10.25 8.75
N ALA A 385 19.32 -10.64 8.77
CA ALA A 385 20.39 -9.95 9.49
C ALA A 385 20.46 -8.45 9.16
N LEU A 386 20.14 -8.06 7.91
CA LEU A 386 20.08 -6.65 7.50
C LEU A 386 18.97 -5.85 8.21
N GLU A 387 17.99 -6.50 8.84
CA GLU A 387 16.95 -5.82 9.63
C GLU A 387 17.52 -5.18 10.93
N HIS A 388 18.76 -5.51 11.31
CA HIS A 388 19.46 -4.93 12.47
C HIS A 388 20.09 -3.55 12.23
N ALA A 389 20.07 -3.05 10.98
CA ALA A 389 20.49 -1.70 10.65
C ALA A 389 19.25 -0.85 10.29
N ASN A 390 19.04 0.27 10.98
CA ASN A 390 17.89 1.16 10.79
C ASN A 390 18.33 2.58 10.44
N PHE A 391 17.54 3.23 9.59
CA PHE A 391 17.78 4.60 9.11
C PHE A 391 16.47 5.39 9.13
N THR A 392 16.56 6.68 9.45
CA THR A 392 15.45 7.62 9.29
C THR A 392 15.82 8.66 8.25
N PHE A 393 14.94 8.86 7.28
CA PHE A 393 15.06 9.89 6.25
C PHE A 393 13.88 10.84 6.34
N GLU A 394 14.15 12.13 6.47
CA GLU A 394 13.16 13.17 6.15
C GLU A 394 13.19 13.42 4.64
N ILE A 395 12.01 13.54 4.04
CA ILE A 395 11.84 13.71 2.61
C ILE A 395 10.88 14.87 2.35
N ILE A 396 11.31 15.81 1.50
CA ILE A 396 10.47 16.85 0.91
C ILE A 396 10.52 16.66 -0.60
N ALA A 397 9.43 16.18 -1.19
CA ALA A 397 9.31 16.00 -2.64
C ALA A 397 7.83 16.02 -3.05
N ASP A 398 7.56 16.04 -4.36
CA ASP A 398 6.20 16.21 -4.88
C ASP A 398 5.25 15.11 -4.38
N PHE A 399 3.97 15.44 -4.20
CA PHE A 399 2.95 14.49 -3.75
C PHE A 399 2.83 13.28 -4.69
N GLY A 400 3.17 13.45 -5.97
CA GLY A 400 3.31 12.35 -6.93
C GLY A 400 4.34 11.30 -6.51
N VAL A 401 5.50 11.72 -6.01
CA VAL A 401 6.55 10.85 -5.44
C VAL A 401 6.09 10.17 -4.17
N TYR A 402 5.49 10.90 -3.23
CA TYR A 402 4.93 10.32 -2.01
C TYR A 402 3.97 9.17 -2.36
N ARG A 403 3.00 9.44 -3.26
CA ARG A 403 2.01 8.44 -3.71
C ARG A 403 2.66 7.19 -4.32
N ASP A 404 3.73 7.35 -5.08
CA ASP A 404 4.40 6.23 -5.75
C ASP A 404 5.27 5.41 -4.77
N LEU A 405 5.82 6.04 -3.73
CA LEU A 405 6.65 5.41 -2.70
C LEU A 405 5.86 4.84 -1.50
N HIS A 406 4.66 5.36 -1.21
CA HIS A 406 3.76 4.90 -0.12
C HIS A 406 3.44 3.39 -0.17
N ARG A 407 3.65 2.78 -1.34
CA ARG A 407 3.44 1.34 -1.59
C ARG A 407 4.41 0.42 -0.84
N HIS A 408 5.48 0.92 -0.20
CA HIS A 408 6.38 0.08 0.60
C HIS A 408 5.88 -0.02 2.05
N ARG A 409 5.73 -1.25 2.55
CA ARG A 409 5.02 -1.54 3.81
C ARG A 409 5.91 -1.87 4.99
N MET A 410 7.11 -2.40 4.72
CA MET A 410 8.09 -2.76 5.76
C MET A 410 8.91 -1.55 6.20
N LEU A 411 8.22 -0.47 6.57
CA LEU A 411 8.79 0.78 7.07
C LEU A 411 7.72 1.53 7.87
N THR A 412 8.13 2.53 8.66
CA THR A 412 7.22 3.52 9.28
C THR A 412 7.31 4.82 8.51
N GLN A 413 6.16 5.43 8.25
CA GLN A 413 6.06 6.74 7.62
C GLN A 413 4.88 7.51 8.20
N GLU A 414 5.04 8.81 8.32
CA GLU A 414 3.96 9.77 8.56
C GLU A 414 4.24 10.99 7.69
N ARG A 415 3.18 11.66 7.23
CA ARG A 415 3.28 12.88 6.42
C ARG A 415 2.55 14.03 7.09
N GLN A 416 3.00 15.24 6.79
CA GLN A 416 2.21 16.44 7.07
C GLN A 416 1.01 16.54 6.10
N LEU A 417 0.07 17.44 6.42
CA LEU A 417 -1.00 17.81 5.48
C LEU A 417 -0.40 18.23 4.13
N LEU A 418 -1.14 17.97 3.05
CA LEU A 418 -0.76 18.52 1.75
C LEU A 418 -0.87 20.05 1.81
N GLY A 419 0.10 20.74 1.22
CA GLY A 419 0.10 22.20 1.16
C GLY A 419 0.95 22.73 0.01
N CYS A 420 0.99 24.05 -0.12
CA CYS A 420 1.64 24.72 -1.25
C CYS A 420 2.92 25.51 -0.88
N ASP A 421 3.44 25.29 0.33
CA ASP A 421 4.54 26.09 0.88
C ASP A 421 5.93 25.58 0.53
N TYR A 422 6.09 24.27 0.33
CA TYR A 422 7.39 23.66 0.04
C TYR A 422 7.82 23.77 -1.44
N GLY A 423 7.20 24.68 -2.19
CA GLY A 423 7.34 24.78 -3.64
C GLY A 423 6.76 23.57 -4.38
N PHE A 424 7.07 23.48 -5.67
CA PHE A 424 6.58 22.43 -6.55
C PHE A 424 7.65 22.03 -7.58
N TYR A 425 7.48 20.85 -8.16
CA TYR A 425 8.33 20.36 -9.24
C TYR A 425 7.78 20.72 -10.62
N VAL A 426 8.64 21.23 -11.50
CA VAL A 426 8.37 21.43 -12.93
C VAL A 426 9.18 20.41 -13.73
N PRO A 427 8.56 19.59 -14.59
CA PRO A 427 9.28 18.68 -15.46
C PRO A 427 10.25 19.41 -16.39
N LYS A 428 11.47 18.87 -16.57
CA LYS A 428 12.48 19.40 -17.49
C LYS A 428 11.99 19.52 -18.94
N GLU A 429 11.01 18.70 -19.33
CA GLU A 429 10.39 18.73 -20.65
C GLU A 429 9.50 19.95 -20.89
N ILE A 430 9.11 20.64 -19.82
CA ILE A 430 8.25 21.82 -19.83
C ILE A 430 9.06 23.11 -19.63
N VAL A 431 10.14 23.07 -18.85
CA VAL A 431 11.02 24.23 -18.60
C VAL A 431 11.57 24.80 -19.92
N ASP A 432 11.58 26.12 -20.03
CA ASP A 432 12.00 26.90 -21.20
C ASP A 432 11.20 26.59 -22.49
N THR A 433 9.94 26.17 -22.35
CA THR A 433 9.02 25.93 -23.48
C THR A 433 7.81 26.84 -23.44
N ASP A 434 7.11 26.99 -24.57
CA ASP A 434 5.87 27.77 -24.66
C ASP A 434 4.74 27.24 -23.74
N LEU A 435 4.87 26.00 -23.23
CA LEU A 435 3.90 25.39 -22.31
C LEU A 435 4.13 25.79 -20.85
N GLU A 436 5.32 26.31 -20.51
CA GLU A 436 5.73 26.57 -19.14
C GLU A 436 4.84 27.60 -18.45
N ALA A 437 4.60 28.73 -19.11
CA ALA A 437 3.82 29.83 -18.54
C ALA A 437 2.41 29.39 -18.12
N GLU A 438 1.77 28.57 -18.95
CA GLU A 438 0.44 28.03 -18.67
C GLU A 438 0.47 27.02 -17.50
N TYR A 439 1.45 26.11 -17.50
CA TYR A 439 1.64 25.14 -16.42
C TYR A 439 1.87 25.84 -15.07
N LEU A 440 2.75 26.84 -15.03
CA LEU A 440 3.04 27.63 -13.82
C LEU A 440 1.84 28.44 -13.35
N SER A 441 1.12 29.08 -14.28
CA SER A 441 -0.07 29.86 -13.94
C SER A 441 -1.14 29.01 -13.25
N ALA A 442 -1.34 27.77 -13.72
CA ALA A 442 -2.31 26.85 -13.11
C ALA A 442 -1.89 26.47 -11.67
N LEU A 443 -0.61 26.16 -11.45
CA LEU A 443 -0.10 25.85 -10.11
C LEU A 443 -0.18 27.05 -9.17
N HIS A 444 0.19 28.25 -9.62
CA HIS A 444 0.10 29.46 -8.81
C HIS A 444 -1.33 29.79 -8.41
N LYS A 445 -2.29 29.62 -9.32
CA LYS A 445 -3.70 29.84 -9.01
C LYS A 445 -4.23 28.82 -7.99
N ALA A 446 -3.79 27.56 -8.08
CA ALA A 446 -4.12 26.56 -7.08
C ALA A 446 -3.59 26.94 -5.68
N LYS A 447 -2.37 27.47 -5.58
CA LYS A 447 -1.81 27.96 -4.31
C LYS A 447 -2.56 29.15 -3.74
N GLU A 448 -2.91 30.13 -4.58
CA GLU A 448 -3.71 31.30 -4.15
C GLU A 448 -5.01 30.86 -3.48
N VAL A 449 -5.74 29.95 -4.13
CA VAL A 449 -7.03 29.46 -3.63
C VAL A 449 -6.85 28.51 -2.44
N PHE A 450 -5.81 27.67 -2.45
CA PHE A 450 -5.45 26.83 -1.30
C PHE A 450 -5.21 27.67 -0.05
N ASN A 451 -4.40 28.73 -0.16
CA ASN A 451 -4.09 29.61 0.97
C ASN A 451 -5.33 30.27 1.55
N LEU A 452 -6.32 30.61 0.72
CA LEU A 452 -7.58 31.19 1.16
C LEU A 452 -8.45 30.15 1.89
N ILE A 453 -8.56 28.93 1.37
CA ILE A 453 -9.38 27.89 2.00
C ILE A 453 -8.74 27.42 3.32
N ALA A 454 -7.42 27.25 3.33
CA ALA A 454 -6.68 26.66 4.45
C ALA A 454 -6.71 27.50 5.74
N THR A 455 -7.12 28.78 5.69
CA THR A 455 -7.29 29.60 6.90
C THR A 455 -8.45 29.13 7.78
N GLU A 456 -9.47 28.52 7.17
CA GLU A 456 -10.67 28.05 7.87
C GLU A 456 -10.86 26.54 7.77
N LEU A 457 -10.49 25.95 6.64
CA LEU A 457 -10.70 24.54 6.31
C LEU A 457 -9.37 23.87 5.88
N PRO A 458 -8.36 23.78 6.76
CA PRO A 458 -7.02 23.30 6.40
C PRO A 458 -6.99 21.84 5.95
N GLU A 459 -7.85 20.98 6.51
CA GLU A 459 -7.90 19.58 6.12
C GLU A 459 -8.53 19.40 4.73
N GLU A 460 -9.61 20.12 4.45
CA GLU A 460 -10.32 20.07 3.18
C GLU A 460 -9.56 20.82 2.07
N ALA A 461 -8.80 21.86 2.40
CA ALA A 461 -7.95 22.56 1.42
C ALA A 461 -6.99 21.60 0.69
N GLN A 462 -6.58 20.49 1.34
CA GLN A 462 -5.73 19.46 0.74
C GLN A 462 -6.28 18.93 -0.59
N TYR A 463 -7.62 18.85 -0.74
CA TYR A 463 -8.26 18.37 -1.96
C TYR A 463 -7.88 19.20 -3.19
N LEU A 464 -7.55 20.48 -3.02
CA LEU A 464 -7.15 21.34 -4.14
C LEU A 464 -5.68 21.17 -4.55
N VAL A 465 -4.83 20.63 -3.69
CA VAL A 465 -3.37 20.65 -3.86
C VAL A 465 -2.95 19.81 -5.08
N PRO A 466 -2.36 20.41 -6.13
CA PRO A 466 -1.81 19.68 -7.26
C PRO A 466 -0.66 18.74 -6.87
N MET A 467 -0.56 17.60 -7.54
CA MET A 467 0.48 16.60 -7.28
C MET A 467 1.92 17.11 -7.44
N ALA A 468 2.13 18.21 -8.17
CA ALA A 468 3.43 18.85 -8.34
C ALA A 468 3.97 19.48 -7.04
N TYR A 469 3.09 19.86 -6.11
CA TYR A 469 3.50 20.48 -4.86
C TYR A 469 4.19 19.48 -3.93
N ASN A 470 5.24 19.97 -3.28
CA ASN A 470 6.03 19.18 -2.37
C ASN A 470 5.29 18.94 -1.04
N VAL A 471 5.37 17.71 -0.55
CA VAL A 471 4.91 17.30 0.78
C VAL A 471 6.11 16.87 1.60
N ARG A 472 6.03 17.09 2.92
CA ARG A 472 7.02 16.60 3.89
C ARG A 472 6.54 15.33 4.56
N TRP A 473 7.38 14.31 4.57
CA TRP A 473 7.17 13.06 5.31
C TRP A 473 8.51 12.47 5.76
N TYR A 474 8.47 11.41 6.55
CA TYR A 474 9.67 10.65 6.86
C TYR A 474 9.51 9.16 6.55
N PHE A 475 10.63 8.48 6.33
CA PHE A 475 10.75 7.03 6.36
C PHE A 475 11.68 6.60 7.47
N HIS A 476 11.19 5.76 8.38
CA HIS A 476 12.03 4.95 9.26
C HIS A 476 12.05 3.52 8.73
N ILE A 477 13.22 3.05 8.29
CA ILE A 477 13.36 1.86 7.47
C ILE A 477 14.63 1.08 7.82
N ASN A 478 14.55 -0.24 7.82
CA ASN A 478 15.71 -1.10 7.98
C ASN A 478 16.47 -1.33 6.66
N LEU A 479 17.75 -1.71 6.72
CA LEU A 479 18.61 -1.87 5.54
C LEU A 479 18.04 -2.87 4.53
N ARG A 480 17.41 -3.96 4.99
CA ARG A 480 16.82 -5.00 4.12
C ARG A 480 15.67 -4.44 3.28
N ALA A 481 14.77 -3.68 3.92
CA ALA A 481 13.66 -3.02 3.25
C ALA A 481 14.13 -1.86 2.36
N LEU A 482 15.14 -1.11 2.82
CA LEU A 482 15.74 0.00 2.08
C LEU A 482 16.40 -0.47 0.78
N GLN A 483 17.21 -1.53 0.85
CA GLN A 483 17.80 -2.17 -0.31
C GLN A 483 16.75 -2.56 -1.34
N TRP A 484 15.67 -3.22 -0.90
CA TRP A 484 14.56 -3.59 -1.79
C TRP A 484 13.89 -2.37 -2.43
N LEU A 485 13.63 -1.32 -1.65
CA LEU A 485 13.05 -0.07 -2.14
C LEU A 485 13.96 0.57 -3.19
N CYS A 486 15.25 0.74 -2.88
CA CYS A 486 16.20 1.40 -3.77
C CYS A 486 16.40 0.63 -5.08
N GLU A 487 16.65 -0.68 -5.02
CA GLU A 487 16.85 -1.52 -6.22
C GLU A 487 15.59 -1.62 -7.10
N LEU A 488 14.40 -1.54 -6.49
CA LEU A 488 13.13 -1.55 -7.24
C LEU A 488 12.83 -0.19 -7.87
N ARG A 489 12.93 0.88 -7.07
CA ARG A 489 12.45 2.22 -7.43
C ARG A 489 13.45 3.04 -8.20
N ALA A 490 14.73 2.71 -8.14
CA ALA A 490 15.74 3.36 -8.97
C ALA A 490 15.76 2.83 -10.42
N SER A 491 15.03 1.75 -10.75
CA SER A 491 15.07 1.16 -12.09
C SER A 491 14.62 2.10 -13.23
N ALA A 492 15.15 1.86 -14.44
CA ALA A 492 14.75 2.46 -15.74
C ALA A 492 13.29 2.95 -15.83
N ALA A 493 12.31 2.08 -15.58
CA ALA A 493 10.88 2.36 -15.73
C ALA A 493 10.30 3.28 -14.63
N GLY A 494 11.12 3.66 -13.65
CA GLY A 494 10.80 4.55 -12.56
C GLY A 494 10.45 5.96 -13.01
N HIS A 495 9.65 6.70 -12.23
CA HIS A 495 9.48 8.13 -12.44
C HIS A 495 10.78 8.82 -12.03
N PRO A 496 11.31 9.79 -12.80
CA PRO A 496 12.58 10.43 -12.51
C PRO A 496 12.72 10.91 -11.05
N ASN A 497 11.71 11.58 -10.51
CA ASN A 497 11.79 12.14 -9.15
C ASN A 497 11.85 11.08 -8.04
N TYR A 498 11.02 10.01 -8.10
CA TYR A 498 11.11 8.99 -7.06
C TYR A 498 12.36 8.12 -7.22
N ARG A 499 12.91 8.02 -8.43
CA ARG A 499 14.21 7.38 -8.65
C ARG A 499 15.30 8.18 -7.95
N LEU A 500 15.28 9.50 -8.10
CA LEU A 500 16.22 10.38 -7.41
C LEU A 500 16.12 10.21 -5.90
N VAL A 501 14.92 10.17 -5.32
CA VAL A 501 14.74 9.89 -3.89
C VAL A 501 15.37 8.56 -3.50
N ALA A 502 15.06 7.48 -4.21
CA ALA A 502 15.62 6.15 -3.96
C ALA A 502 17.16 6.11 -4.07
N GLN A 503 17.73 6.78 -5.09
CA GLN A 503 19.17 6.89 -5.30
C GLN A 503 19.83 7.72 -4.20
N MET A 504 19.22 8.83 -3.77
CA MET A 504 19.73 9.68 -2.68
C MET A 504 19.76 8.94 -1.36
N MET A 505 18.71 8.17 -1.02
CA MET A 505 18.72 7.33 0.18
C MET A 505 19.87 6.31 0.14
N ALA A 506 20.07 5.62 -0.98
CA ALA A 506 21.18 4.67 -1.13
C ALA A 506 22.55 5.36 -1.02
N LYS A 507 22.74 6.51 -1.68
CA LYS A 507 23.99 7.28 -1.63
C LYS A 507 24.33 7.71 -0.20
N GLN A 508 23.36 8.24 0.55
CA GLN A 508 23.59 8.69 1.92
C GLN A 508 23.97 7.52 2.85
N VAL A 509 23.37 6.34 2.68
CA VAL A 509 23.78 5.15 3.44
C VAL A 509 25.18 4.69 3.06
N CYS A 510 25.51 4.63 1.77
CA CYS A 510 26.86 4.21 1.34
C CYS A 510 27.94 5.19 1.81
N GLN A 511 27.63 6.50 1.84
CA GLN A 511 28.55 7.52 2.36
C GLN A 511 28.76 7.40 3.87
N ALA A 512 27.69 7.19 4.64
CA ALA A 512 27.79 7.03 6.10
C ALA A 512 28.35 5.66 6.51
N PHE A 513 28.10 4.62 5.72
CA PHE A 513 28.49 3.23 5.95
C PHE A 513 29.02 2.60 4.66
N PRO A 514 30.28 2.88 4.27
CA PRO A 514 30.89 2.28 3.08
C PRO A 514 30.76 0.74 3.02
N PRO A 515 30.85 -0.01 4.14
CA PRO A 515 30.62 -1.46 4.10
C PRO A 515 29.24 -1.88 3.60
N PHE A 516 28.21 -1.03 3.61
CA PHE A 516 26.89 -1.39 3.10
C PHE A 516 26.72 -1.20 1.59
N GLU A 517 27.66 -0.57 0.89
CA GLU A 517 27.59 -0.38 -0.57
C GLU A 517 27.38 -1.69 -1.33
N ARG A 518 28.02 -2.77 -0.88
CA ARG A 518 27.88 -4.13 -1.44
C ARG A 518 26.44 -4.63 -1.54
N TYR A 519 25.55 -4.18 -0.64
CA TYR A 519 24.14 -4.55 -0.65
C TYR A 519 23.34 -3.78 -1.70
N PHE A 520 23.81 -2.63 -2.18
CA PHE A 520 23.15 -1.79 -3.17
C PHE A 520 23.59 -2.04 -4.61
N LYS A 521 24.25 -3.17 -4.90
CA LYS A 521 24.76 -3.59 -6.22
C LYS A 521 23.76 -3.44 -7.39
N PHE A 522 22.45 -3.52 -7.14
CA PHE A 522 21.42 -3.42 -8.18
C PHE A 522 20.65 -2.08 -8.16
N VAL A 523 21.15 -1.06 -7.46
CA VAL A 523 20.62 0.29 -7.58
C VAL A 523 21.12 0.90 -8.88
N ASP A 524 20.15 1.27 -9.74
CA ASP A 524 20.41 1.90 -11.03
C ASP A 524 20.58 3.41 -10.84
N PHE A 525 21.80 3.91 -11.05
CA PHE A 525 22.16 5.32 -10.91
C PHE A 525 22.12 6.11 -12.23
N ASP A 526 21.81 5.44 -13.34
CA ASP A 526 21.82 6.07 -14.66
C ASP A 526 20.56 6.93 -14.92
N GLY A 527 20.67 7.84 -15.89
CA GLY A 527 19.57 8.67 -16.39
C GLY A 527 18.97 8.13 -17.69
N TYR A 528 17.66 8.31 -17.90
CA TYR A 528 16.95 7.77 -19.07
C TYR A 528 15.89 8.76 -19.57
N GLU A 529 15.82 8.96 -20.89
CA GLU A 529 14.78 9.81 -21.52
C GLU A 529 13.43 9.09 -21.58
N LEU A 530 13.38 7.90 -22.21
CA LEU A 530 12.21 7.01 -22.27
C LEU A 530 12.43 5.73 -21.44
N GLY A 531 12.50 5.88 -20.11
CA GLY A 531 12.85 4.79 -19.19
C GLY A 531 11.98 3.52 -19.27
N ARG A 532 10.77 3.60 -19.85
CA ARG A 532 9.84 2.46 -20.01
C ARG A 532 9.98 1.71 -21.33
N LEU A 533 10.69 2.26 -22.31
CA LEU A 533 10.72 1.72 -23.67
C LEU A 533 11.16 0.24 -23.71
N GLY A 534 12.22 -0.11 -23.00
CA GLY A 534 12.71 -1.48 -22.92
C GLY A 534 11.77 -2.45 -22.18
N GLN A 535 10.90 -1.98 -21.30
CA GLN A 535 9.86 -2.82 -20.68
C GLN A 535 8.71 -3.08 -21.67
N GLU A 536 8.25 -2.05 -22.37
CA GLU A 536 7.16 -2.17 -23.34
C GLU A 536 7.59 -3.03 -24.54
N GLN A 537 8.83 -2.90 -25.00
CA GLN A 537 9.39 -3.74 -26.06
C GLN A 537 9.37 -5.22 -25.68
N ARG A 538 9.86 -5.58 -24.48
CA ARG A 538 9.81 -6.96 -23.96
C ARG A 538 8.39 -7.50 -23.81
N LYS A 539 7.42 -6.64 -23.50
CA LYS A 539 6.00 -7.03 -23.40
C LYS A 539 5.44 -7.40 -24.77
N VAL A 540 5.70 -6.57 -25.78
CA VAL A 540 5.29 -6.85 -27.17
C VAL A 540 5.94 -8.13 -27.68
N GLU A 541 7.24 -8.32 -27.45
CA GLU A 541 7.96 -9.53 -27.87
C GLU A 541 7.43 -10.81 -27.21
N LYS A 542 7.00 -10.74 -25.93
CA LYS A 542 6.35 -11.88 -25.26
C LYS A 542 4.98 -12.17 -25.84
N GLN A 543 4.19 -11.13 -26.11
CA GLN A 543 2.86 -11.29 -26.72
C GLN A 543 2.93 -11.83 -28.14
N ALA A 544 4.00 -11.55 -28.88
CA ALA A 544 4.23 -12.12 -30.21
C ALA A 544 4.69 -13.59 -30.20
N LYS A 545 5.06 -14.14 -29.03
CA LYS A 545 5.50 -15.53 -28.84
C LYS A 545 4.40 -16.45 -28.29
N VAL A 546 3.27 -15.89 -27.87
CA VAL A 546 2.06 -16.60 -27.43
C VAL A 546 1.08 -16.57 -28.59
#